data_AF-V5JXA7-F1
#
_entry.id   AF-V5JXA7-F1
#
_cell.length_a   1.000
_cell.length_b   1.000
_cell.length_c   1.000
_cell.angle_alpha   90.00
_cell.angle_beta   90.00
_cell.angle_gamma   90.00
#
_symmetry.space_group_name_H-M   'P 1'
#
loop_
_entity.id
_entity.type
_entity.pdbx_description
1 polymer ?
#
loop_
_entity_poly.entity_id
_entity_poly.type
_entity_poly.pdbx_seq_one_letter_code
_entity_poly.pdbx_strand_id
1 'polypeptide(L)'
;GTVQADVALLMVPADGNFTTVKQKGDHKAGEIQGQTRQHARLLNLLGVKQFIIGVNKMDCDAAGYKESRYTEIRDEMINMLTKVGWKKDFIEDSVPVLPISGWMGDNLLNKSTNMTWWKGVDVVLPDGKKLFIDTLLDALNDMVAVPQRNDDAPMRLPVSGIYKIKG
;
A
#
# COMPACT_ATOMS: atom_id res chain seq x y z
N GLY A 1 -11.39 -10.01 2.47
CA GLY A 1 -10.86 -9.48 1.19
C GLY A 1 -9.44 -9.93 0.94
N THR A 2 -8.52 -9.62 1.85
CA THR A 2 -7.07 -9.87 1.72
C THR A 2 -6.64 -11.30 1.38
N VAL A 3 -7.45 -12.32 1.73
CA VAL A 3 -7.15 -13.74 1.46
C VAL A 3 -7.23 -14.12 -0.03
N GLN A 4 -7.80 -13.25 -0.87
CA GLN A 4 -7.94 -13.47 -2.33
C GLN A 4 -7.16 -12.45 -3.17
N ALA A 5 -6.38 -11.57 -2.53
CA ALA A 5 -5.75 -10.45 -3.20
C ALA A 5 -4.33 -10.82 -3.66
N ASP A 6 -4.07 -10.72 -4.96
CA ASP A 6 -2.74 -10.88 -5.55
C ASP A 6 -1.89 -9.60 -5.48
N VAL A 7 -2.58 -8.47 -5.26
CA VAL A 7 -2.04 -7.11 -5.17
C VAL A 7 -2.69 -6.40 -4.00
N ALA A 8 -1.93 -5.56 -3.29
CA ALA A 8 -2.47 -4.74 -2.21
C ALA A 8 -2.03 -3.28 -2.31
N LEU A 9 -3.00 -2.38 -2.19
CA LEU A 9 -2.81 -0.95 -1.97
C LEU A 9 -3.09 -0.64 -0.50
N LEU A 10 -2.06 -0.26 0.26
CA LEU A 10 -2.19 0.18 1.64
C LEU A 10 -2.32 1.70 1.69
N MET A 11 -3.50 2.16 2.08
CA MET A 11 -3.81 3.58 2.22
C MET A 11 -3.40 4.08 3.60
N VAL A 12 -2.65 5.18 3.63
CA VAL A 12 -2.14 5.82 4.85
C VAL A 12 -2.59 7.27 4.84
N PRO A 13 -3.33 7.76 5.86
CA PRO A 13 -3.74 9.14 5.90
C PRO A 13 -2.57 10.06 6.27
N ALA A 14 -2.45 11.20 5.58
CA ALA A 14 -1.46 12.24 5.89
C ALA A 14 -1.91 13.21 6.99
N ASP A 15 -3.20 13.13 7.37
CA ASP A 15 -3.83 13.94 8.41
C ASP A 15 -3.38 13.54 9.84
N GLY A 16 -4.01 14.15 10.85
CA GLY A 16 -3.73 13.88 12.27
C GLY A 16 -4.00 12.43 12.70
N ASN A 17 -4.73 11.63 11.91
CA ASN A 17 -4.98 10.21 12.20
C ASN A 17 -3.76 9.33 11.88
N PHE A 18 -2.67 9.88 11.35
CA PHE A 18 -1.45 9.12 11.13
C PHE A 18 -0.91 8.49 12.43
N THR A 19 -1.14 9.10 13.59
CA THR A 19 -0.69 8.55 14.88
C THR A 19 -1.49 7.32 15.33
N THR A 20 -2.77 7.24 14.97
CA THR A 20 -3.65 6.13 15.36
C THR A 20 -3.37 4.87 14.52
N VAL A 21 -2.98 5.03 13.25
CA VAL A 21 -2.58 3.89 12.39
C VAL A 21 -1.28 3.20 12.83
N LYS A 22 -0.46 3.86 13.67
CA LYS A 22 0.82 3.33 14.17
C LYS A 22 0.71 2.48 15.43
N GLN A 23 -0.39 2.58 16.17
CA GLN A 23 -0.49 2.07 17.53
C GLN A 23 -0.07 0.60 17.63
N LYS A 24 0.93 0.33 18.48
CA LYS A 24 1.39 -1.02 18.81
C LYS A 24 0.42 -1.55 19.86
N GLY A 25 -0.58 -2.31 19.42
CA GLY A 25 -1.60 -2.80 20.35
C GLY A 25 -0.99 -3.63 21.48
N ASP A 26 -1.28 -3.23 22.71
CA ASP A 26 -1.01 -4.00 23.91
C ASP A 26 -2.32 -4.60 24.41
N HIS A 27 -2.46 -5.91 24.18
CA HIS A 27 -3.66 -6.66 24.56
C HIS A 27 -3.87 -6.68 26.08
N LYS A 28 -2.84 -6.41 26.89
CA LYS A 28 -2.95 -6.32 28.35
C LYS A 28 -3.40 -4.93 28.82
N ALA A 29 -3.13 -3.89 28.03
CA ALA A 29 -3.52 -2.51 28.33
C ALA A 29 -4.84 -2.08 27.64
N GLY A 30 -5.46 -2.97 26.86
CA GLY A 30 -6.67 -2.65 26.09
C GLY A 30 -6.41 -1.77 24.86
N GLU A 31 -5.15 -1.58 24.48
CA GLU A 31 -4.77 -0.79 23.31
C GLU A 31 -4.98 -1.61 22.03
N ILE A 32 -5.87 -1.12 21.17
CA ILE A 32 -6.16 -1.76 19.88
C ILE A 32 -5.00 -1.48 18.93
N GLN A 33 -4.44 -2.52 18.33
CA GLN A 33 -3.39 -2.37 17.33
C GLN A 33 -3.93 -1.61 16.11
N GLY A 34 -3.17 -0.63 15.62
CA GLY A 34 -3.52 0.13 14.43
C GLY A 34 -3.78 -0.78 13.22
N GLN A 35 -4.91 -0.54 12.52
CA GLN A 35 -5.38 -1.37 11.40
C GLN A 35 -4.34 -1.51 10.28
N THR A 36 -3.63 -0.43 9.94
CA THR A 36 -2.57 -0.41 8.92
C THR A 36 -1.46 -1.42 9.22
N ARG A 37 -1.06 -1.53 10.50
CA ARG A 37 -0.03 -2.49 10.92
C ARG A 37 -0.53 -3.94 10.86
N GLN A 38 -1.80 -4.18 11.19
CA GLN A 38 -2.39 -5.51 11.05
C GLN A 38 -2.50 -5.92 9.58
N HIS A 39 -2.99 -5.04 8.71
CA HIS A 39 -3.05 -5.30 7.27
C HIS A 39 -1.67 -5.58 6.68
N ALA A 40 -0.66 -4.77 6.99
CA ALA A 40 0.71 -5.01 6.52
C ALA A 40 1.28 -6.36 6.97
N ARG A 41 0.95 -6.81 8.19
CA ARG A 41 1.36 -8.12 8.71
C ARG A 41 0.65 -9.25 7.98
N LEU A 42 -0.66 -9.12 7.77
CA LEU A 42 -1.45 -10.12 7.06
C LEU A 42 -0.97 -10.27 5.61
N LEU A 43 -0.66 -9.17 4.93
CA LEU A 43 -0.12 -9.20 3.56
C LEU A 43 1.21 -9.97 3.47
N ASN A 44 2.11 -9.76 4.42
CA ASN A 44 3.38 -10.50 4.48
C ASN A 44 3.15 -12.01 4.69
N LEU A 45 2.26 -12.37 5.63
CA LEU A 45 1.93 -13.77 5.94
C LEU A 45 1.21 -14.49 4.79
N LEU A 46 0.39 -13.78 4.04
CA LEU A 46 -0.32 -14.30 2.87
C LEU A 46 0.56 -14.34 1.61
N GLY A 47 1.79 -13.83 1.68
CA GLY A 47 2.75 -13.87 0.58
C GLY A 47 2.41 -12.92 -0.57
N VAL A 48 1.67 -11.84 -0.31
CA VAL A 48 1.38 -10.82 -1.32
C VAL A 48 2.67 -10.07 -1.63
N LYS A 49 3.21 -10.26 -2.84
CA LYS A 49 4.49 -9.65 -3.28
C LYS A 49 4.29 -8.37 -4.07
N GLN A 50 3.07 -8.03 -4.45
CA GLN A 50 2.74 -6.83 -5.23
C GLN A 50 2.06 -5.84 -4.31
N PHE A 51 2.85 -4.89 -3.80
CA PHE A 51 2.45 -4.05 -2.68
C PHE A 51 2.74 -2.57 -2.97
N ILE A 52 1.74 -1.72 -2.81
CA ILE A 52 1.78 -0.29 -3.07
C ILE A 52 1.33 0.45 -1.81
N ILE A 53 1.97 1.57 -1.47
CA ILE A 53 1.57 2.44 -0.37
C ILE A 53 1.06 3.76 -0.94
N GLY A 54 -0.17 4.13 -0.61
CA GLY A 54 -0.75 5.43 -0.95
C GLY A 54 -0.82 6.34 0.27
N VAL A 55 0.00 7.39 0.31
CA VAL A 55 -0.09 8.47 1.31
C VAL A 55 -1.19 9.43 0.88
N ASN A 56 -2.38 9.22 1.41
CA ASN A 56 -3.62 9.88 1.00
C ASN A 56 -3.92 11.12 1.85
N LYS A 57 -4.80 11.98 1.33
CA LYS A 57 -5.22 13.26 1.93
C LYS A 57 -4.10 14.30 1.99
N MET A 58 -3.23 14.34 0.98
CA MET A 58 -2.18 15.37 0.90
C MET A 58 -2.75 16.80 0.82
N ASP A 59 -4.02 16.94 0.45
CA ASP A 59 -4.79 18.19 0.39
C ASP A 59 -5.23 18.74 1.76
N CYS A 60 -5.19 17.93 2.83
CA CYS A 60 -5.65 18.39 4.14
C CYS A 60 -4.73 19.47 4.74
N ASP A 61 -5.27 20.34 5.60
CA ASP A 61 -4.52 21.47 6.19
C ASP A 61 -3.23 21.05 6.91
N ALA A 62 -3.22 19.85 7.50
CA ALA A 62 -2.05 19.29 8.18
C ALA A 62 -0.92 18.94 7.21
N ALA A 63 -1.24 18.43 6.02
CA ALA A 63 -0.27 18.06 5.01
C ALA A 63 0.04 19.24 4.07
N GLY A 64 -0.99 19.92 3.56
CA GLY A 64 -0.90 21.10 2.70
C GLY A 64 0.01 20.88 1.49
N TYR A 65 -0.02 19.68 0.91
CA TYR A 65 0.86 19.21 -0.16
C TYR A 65 2.37 19.34 0.15
N LYS A 66 2.78 19.39 1.42
CA LYS A 66 4.18 19.58 1.82
C LYS A 66 4.99 18.29 1.70
N GLU A 67 6.15 18.39 1.06
CA GLU A 67 7.14 17.31 0.94
C GLU A 67 7.62 16.80 2.31
N SER A 68 7.79 17.71 3.28
CA SER A 68 8.26 17.35 4.62
C SER A 68 7.31 16.39 5.32
N ARG A 69 5.99 16.60 5.20
CA ARG A 69 4.98 15.72 5.79
C ARG A 69 4.95 14.36 5.09
N TYR A 70 5.02 14.35 3.77
CA TYR A 70 5.14 13.10 3.01
C TYR A 70 6.38 12.30 3.42
N THR A 71 7.54 12.96 3.52
CA THR A 71 8.82 12.34 3.87
C THR A 71 8.78 11.71 5.27
N GLU A 72 8.23 12.42 6.25
CA GLU A 72 7.99 11.89 7.61
C GLU A 72 7.15 10.60 7.57
N ILE A 73 6.03 10.64 6.86
CA ILE A 73 5.11 9.49 6.76
C ILE A 73 5.78 8.32 6.03
N ARG A 74 6.47 8.59 4.91
CA ARG A 74 7.19 7.59 4.12
C ARG A 74 8.20 6.83 4.97
N ASP A 75 9.09 7.56 5.63
CA ASP A 75 10.18 6.97 6.41
C ASP A 75 9.63 6.15 7.59
N GLU A 76 8.56 6.62 8.20
CA GLU A 76 7.91 5.90 9.27
C GLU A 76 7.14 4.66 8.81
N MET A 77 6.54 4.69 7.62
CA MET A 77 5.94 3.52 7.00
C MET A 77 6.99 2.46 6.67
N ILE A 78 8.13 2.84 6.11
CA ILE A 78 9.26 1.92 5.86
C ILE A 78 9.73 1.27 7.16
N ASN A 79 9.89 2.07 8.22
CA ASN A 79 10.25 1.59 9.56
C ASN A 79 9.19 0.65 10.15
N MET A 80 7.91 0.94 9.97
CA MET A 80 6.81 0.10 10.41
C MET A 80 6.83 -1.25 9.71
N LEU A 81 6.97 -1.27 8.39
CA LEU A 81 6.99 -2.49 7.57
C LEU A 81 8.19 -3.37 7.92
N THR A 82 9.37 -2.77 8.10
CA THR A 82 10.58 -3.47 8.55
C THR A 82 10.34 -4.16 9.90
N LYS A 83 9.71 -3.47 10.87
CA LYS A 83 9.35 -4.05 12.18
C LYS A 83 8.29 -5.15 12.10
N VAL A 84 7.46 -5.15 11.07
CA VAL A 84 6.44 -6.19 10.83
C VAL A 84 7.06 -7.46 10.21
N GLY A 85 8.29 -7.37 9.68
CA GLY A 85 9.03 -8.51 9.13
C GLY A 85 9.13 -8.50 7.61
N TRP A 86 8.85 -7.37 6.96
CA TRP A 86 9.18 -7.17 5.55
C TRP A 86 10.69 -6.94 5.40
N LYS A 87 11.29 -7.46 4.33
CA LYS A 87 12.71 -7.22 4.02
C LYS A 87 12.90 -5.76 3.63
N LYS A 88 13.90 -5.10 4.19
CA LYS A 88 14.18 -3.68 3.95
C LYS A 88 14.43 -3.40 2.46
N ASP A 89 15.31 -4.18 1.84
CA ASP A 89 15.66 -4.04 0.41
C ASP A 89 14.42 -4.15 -0.49
N PHE A 90 13.51 -5.08 -0.17
CA PHE A 90 12.25 -5.21 -0.91
C PHE A 90 11.36 -3.97 -0.76
N ILE A 91 11.30 -3.36 0.43
CA ILE A 91 10.49 -2.15 0.63
C ILE A 91 11.08 -0.98 -0.14
N GLU A 92 12.40 -0.78 -0.07
CA GLU A 92 13.07 0.35 -0.71
C GLU A 92 13.09 0.24 -2.23
N ASP A 93 13.29 -0.97 -2.77
CA ASP A 93 13.41 -1.18 -4.21
C ASP A 93 12.07 -1.49 -4.89
N SER A 94 11.16 -2.22 -4.23
CA SER A 94 9.98 -2.82 -4.90
C SER A 94 8.64 -2.28 -4.43
N VAL A 95 8.57 -1.44 -3.39
CA VAL A 95 7.29 -0.91 -2.85
C VAL A 95 7.19 0.59 -3.09
N PRO A 96 6.43 1.04 -4.12
CA PRO A 96 6.23 2.47 -4.34
C PRO A 96 5.40 3.10 -3.23
N VAL A 97 5.87 4.26 -2.76
CA VAL A 97 5.16 5.10 -1.78
C VAL A 97 4.69 6.38 -2.47
N LEU A 98 3.43 6.43 -2.86
CA LEU A 98 2.85 7.49 -3.69
C LEU A 98 2.13 8.54 -2.83
N PRO A 99 2.46 9.84 -2.93
CA PRO A 99 1.63 10.90 -2.36
C PRO A 99 0.41 11.13 -3.24
N ILE A 100 -0.80 11.05 -2.68
CA ILE A 100 -2.05 11.18 -3.42
C ILE A 100 -3.08 12.04 -2.67
N SER A 101 -4.01 12.62 -3.42
CA SER A 101 -5.29 13.07 -2.86
C SER A 101 -6.42 12.35 -3.58
N GLY A 102 -7.08 11.45 -2.86
CA GLY A 102 -8.29 10.78 -3.35
C GLY A 102 -9.44 11.74 -3.64
N TRP A 103 -9.50 12.87 -2.91
CA TRP A 103 -10.59 13.84 -3.04
C TRP A 103 -10.39 14.77 -4.23
N MET A 104 -9.17 15.31 -4.38
CA MET A 104 -8.82 16.24 -5.45
C MET A 104 -8.42 15.54 -6.75
N GLY A 105 -8.11 14.24 -6.68
CA GLY A 105 -7.66 13.43 -7.83
C GLY A 105 -6.16 13.49 -8.11
N ASP A 106 -5.39 14.15 -7.24
CA ASP A 106 -3.94 14.33 -7.41
C ASP A 106 -3.17 13.01 -7.39
N ASN A 107 -2.31 12.80 -8.39
CA ASN A 107 -1.47 11.62 -8.59
C ASN A 107 -2.24 10.29 -8.69
N LEU A 108 -3.55 10.31 -8.95
CA LEU A 108 -4.33 9.10 -9.21
C LEU A 108 -4.18 8.63 -10.65
N LEU A 109 -4.57 9.49 -11.60
CA LEU A 109 -4.53 9.23 -13.05
C LEU A 109 -3.51 10.13 -13.75
N ASN A 110 -3.39 11.38 -13.27
CA ASN A 110 -2.51 12.40 -13.81
C ASN A 110 -1.63 12.96 -12.70
N LYS A 111 -0.44 13.42 -13.07
CA LYS A 111 0.47 14.09 -12.14
C LYS A 111 -0.17 15.35 -11.57
N SER A 112 -0.02 15.53 -10.26
CA SER A 112 -0.47 16.70 -9.53
C SER A 112 0.31 17.95 -9.92
N THR A 113 -0.39 19.07 -10.08
CA THR A 113 0.23 20.40 -10.16
C THR A 113 0.54 21.00 -8.79
N ASN A 114 -0.07 20.46 -7.72
CA ASN A 114 0.08 20.94 -6.34
C ASN A 114 1.32 20.38 -5.65
N MET A 115 1.84 19.24 -6.14
CA MET A 115 3.03 18.56 -5.61
C MET A 115 4.18 18.61 -6.62
N THR A 116 4.67 19.81 -6.95
CA THR A 116 5.76 19.99 -7.93
C THR A 116 7.09 19.35 -7.51
N TRP A 117 7.26 19.10 -6.22
CA TRP A 117 8.40 18.37 -5.65
C TRP A 117 8.35 16.86 -5.94
N TRP A 118 7.17 16.30 -6.23
CA TRP A 118 7.02 14.88 -6.55
C TRP A 118 7.56 14.58 -7.94
N LYS A 119 8.63 13.78 -7.99
CA LYS A 119 9.32 13.41 -9.23
C LYS A 119 9.07 11.97 -9.64
N GLY A 120 8.11 11.29 -9.04
CA GLY A 120 7.93 9.85 -9.21
C GLY A 120 8.90 9.03 -8.37
N VAL A 121 8.77 7.71 -8.48
CA VAL A 121 9.61 6.72 -7.80
C VAL A 121 10.02 5.64 -8.78
N ASP A 122 11.30 5.27 -8.74
CA ASP A 122 11.81 4.10 -9.45
C ASP A 122 11.55 2.84 -8.64
N VAL A 123 10.99 1.82 -9.28
CA VAL A 123 10.66 0.52 -8.69
C VAL A 123 11.35 -0.59 -9.47
N VAL A 124 11.92 -1.55 -8.76
CA VAL A 124 12.52 -2.77 -9.32
C VAL A 124 11.52 -3.90 -9.18
N LEU A 125 11.12 -4.45 -10.32
CA LEU A 125 10.26 -5.63 -10.39
C LEU A 125 11.03 -6.92 -10.05
N PRO A 126 10.34 -8.01 -9.70
CA PRO A 126 10.98 -9.31 -9.41
C PRO A 126 11.82 -9.88 -10.56
N ASP A 127 11.56 -9.47 -11.81
CA ASP A 127 12.32 -9.84 -13.01
C ASP A 127 13.58 -8.97 -13.21
N GLY A 128 13.84 -8.01 -12.32
CA GLY A 128 14.96 -7.07 -12.37
C GLY A 128 14.70 -5.84 -13.25
N LYS A 129 13.52 -5.70 -13.85
CA LYS A 129 13.17 -4.54 -14.66
C LYS A 129 12.94 -3.33 -13.76
N LYS A 130 13.54 -2.19 -14.12
CA LYS A 130 13.28 -0.90 -13.49
C LYS A 130 12.10 -0.22 -14.17
N LEU A 131 11.15 0.25 -13.38
CA LEU A 131 9.99 1.01 -13.82
C LEU A 131 9.94 2.33 -13.08
N PHE A 132 9.61 3.39 -13.81
CA PHE A 132 9.38 4.70 -13.21
C PHE A 132 7.87 4.89 -13.03
N ILE A 133 7.44 5.22 -11.82
CA ILE A 133 6.04 5.37 -11.44
C ILE A 133 5.80 6.81 -10.97
N ASP A 134 4.90 7.54 -11.63
CA ASP A 134 4.53 8.90 -11.25
C ASP A 134 3.14 8.96 -10.60
N THR A 135 2.21 8.11 -11.04
CA THR A 135 0.81 8.06 -10.58
C THR A 135 0.40 6.67 -10.09
N LEU A 136 -0.74 6.61 -9.38
CA LEU A 136 -1.33 5.34 -8.97
C LEU A 136 -1.75 4.48 -10.16
N LEU A 137 -2.19 5.09 -11.26
CA LEU A 137 -2.51 4.39 -12.49
C LEU A 137 -1.29 3.67 -13.07
N ASP A 138 -0.13 4.34 -13.11
CA ASP A 138 1.12 3.74 -13.60
C ASP A 138 1.51 2.54 -12.72
N ALA A 139 1.37 2.67 -11.40
CA ALA A 139 1.63 1.57 -10.48
C ALA A 139 0.71 0.37 -10.72
N LEU A 140 -0.57 0.61 -10.99
CA LEU A 140 -1.54 -0.48 -11.22
C LEU A 140 -1.44 -1.10 -12.62
N ASN A 141 -1.01 -0.34 -13.63
CA ASN A 141 -0.90 -0.85 -15.00
C ASN A 141 0.45 -1.50 -15.28
N ASP A 142 1.54 -0.91 -14.80
CA ASP A 142 2.89 -1.30 -15.23
C ASP A 142 3.62 -2.16 -14.20
N MET A 143 3.40 -1.91 -12.90
CA MET A 143 4.04 -2.71 -11.85
C MET A 143 3.27 -4.00 -11.55
N VAL A 144 1.95 -4.01 -11.68
CA VAL A 144 1.13 -5.19 -11.39
C VAL A 144 1.23 -6.19 -12.54
N ALA A 145 1.75 -7.37 -12.22
CA ALA A 145 1.76 -8.53 -13.08
C ALA A 145 0.65 -9.52 -12.67
N VAL A 146 0.10 -10.21 -13.67
CA VAL A 146 -0.80 -11.34 -13.43
C VAL A 146 0.02 -12.47 -12.78
N PRO A 147 -0.36 -12.97 -11.60
CA PRO A 147 0.36 -14.07 -10.97
C PRO A 147 0.24 -15.34 -11.83
N GLN A 148 1.32 -16.12 -11.87
CA GLN A 148 1.28 -17.43 -12.52
C GLN A 148 0.25 -18.34 -11.85
N ARG A 149 -0.67 -18.88 -12.64
CA ARG A 149 -1.60 -19.91 -12.22
C ARG A 149 -1.04 -21.28 -12.58
N ASN A 150 -1.16 -22.23 -11.66
CA ASN A 150 -0.73 -23.60 -11.88
C ASN A 150 -1.96 -24.44 -12.28
N ASP A 151 -2.17 -24.58 -13.58
CA ASP A 151 -3.33 -25.28 -14.14
C ASP A 151 -3.26 -26.80 -13.96
N ASP A 152 -2.06 -27.35 -13.77
CA ASP A 152 -1.82 -28.78 -13.54
C ASP A 152 -2.05 -29.19 -12.06
N ALA A 153 -2.15 -28.22 -11.16
CA ALA A 153 -2.37 -28.49 -9.74
C ALA A 153 -3.82 -28.94 -9.48
N PRO A 154 -4.04 -29.81 -8.47
CA PRO A 154 -5.39 -30.18 -8.06
C PRO A 154 -6.25 -28.95 -7.71
N MET A 155 -7.48 -28.90 -8.22
CA MET A 155 -8.41 -27.82 -7.92
C MET A 155 -8.58 -27.63 -6.40
N ARG A 156 -8.45 -26.39 -5.95
CA ARG A 156 -8.75 -25.96 -4.58
C ARG A 156 -9.58 -24.68 -4.67
N LEU A 157 -10.76 -24.69 -4.06
CA LEU A 157 -11.67 -23.54 -4.05
C LEU A 157 -12.17 -23.31 -2.62
N PRO A 158 -11.61 -22.35 -1.87
CA PRO A 158 -12.13 -21.96 -0.57
C PRO A 158 -13.46 -21.23 -0.75
N VAL A 159 -14.53 -21.74 -0.13
CA VAL A 159 -15.86 -21.12 -0.22
C VAL A 159 -15.96 -19.99 0.81
N SER A 160 -16.15 -18.76 0.33
CA SER A 160 -16.25 -17.57 1.21
C SER A 160 -17.66 -17.31 1.74
N GLY A 161 -18.69 -17.77 1.04
CA GLY A 161 -20.09 -17.58 1.43
C GLY A 161 -21.02 -18.43 0.58
N ILE A 162 -22.16 -18.80 1.16
CA ILE A 162 -23.22 -19.58 0.49
C ILE A 162 -24.46 -18.70 0.45
N TYR A 163 -24.94 -18.39 -0.75
CA TYR A 163 -26.07 -17.48 -0.95
C TYR A 163 -27.22 -18.21 -1.65
N LYS A 164 -28.45 -17.97 -1.19
CA LYS A 164 -29.66 -18.40 -1.87
C LYS A 164 -30.22 -17.21 -2.66
N ILE A 165 -29.95 -17.19 -3.96
CA ILE A 165 -30.47 -16.18 -4.87
C ILE A 165 -31.82 -16.69 -5.40
N LYS A 166 -32.91 -15.96 -5.13
CA LYS A 166 -34.22 -16.24 -5.73
C LYS A 166 -34.18 -15.80 -7.20
N GLY A 167 -34.50 -16.71 -8.11
CA GLY A 167 -34.77 -16.40 -9.52
C GLY A 167 -36.10 -15.72 -9.70
#